data_AF-A0A3G8XIU2-F1
#
_entry.id   AF-A0A3G8XIU2-F1
#
_cell.length_a   1.000
_cell.length_b   1.000
_cell.length_c   1.000
_cell.angle_alpha   90.00
_cell.angle_beta   90.00
_cell.angle_gamma   90.00
#
_symmetry.space_group_name_H-M   'P 1'
#
loop_
_entity.id
_entity.type
_entity.pdbx_description
1 polymer ?
#
loop_
_entity_poly.entity_id
_entity_poly.type
_entity_poly.pdbx_seq_one_letter_code
_entity_poly.pdbx_strand_id
1 'polypeptide(L)' 'MLSREVNASKTIAPIFEAQTLTYMKLIEAPQGLILNFNCVNIFSEVQRKFINDFYRFLED' A
#
# COMPACT_ATOMS: atom_id res chain seq x y z
N MET A 1 10.54 13.13 31.06
CA MET A 1 10.22 13.32 29.63
C MET A 1 10.65 12.04 28.93
N LEU A 2 9.70 11.14 28.60
CA LEU A 2 10.05 9.86 27.98
C LEU A 2 10.29 10.08 26.49
N SER A 3 11.52 9.87 26.05
CA SER A 3 11.88 9.81 24.63
C SER A 3 11.18 8.63 23.98
N ARG A 4 10.24 8.90 23.09
CA ARG A 4 9.52 7.88 22.33
C ARG A 4 10.23 7.69 21.00
N GLU A 5 10.89 6.57 20.82
CA GLU A 5 11.46 6.18 19.53
C GLU A 5 10.33 5.73 18.59
N VAL A 6 10.24 6.36 17.42
CA VAL A 6 9.31 5.95 16.36
C VAL A 6 10.09 5.07 15.39
N ASN A 7 9.92 3.76 15.53
CA ASN A 7 10.52 2.80 14.61
C ASN A 7 9.59 2.59 13.40
N ALA A 8 10.00 3.09 12.23
CA ALA A 8 9.38 2.76 10.96
C ALA A 8 9.88 1.37 10.50
N SER A 9 8.98 0.50 10.03
CA SER A 9 9.37 -0.80 9.49
C SER A 9 10.31 -0.63 8.29
N LYS A 10 11.39 -1.41 8.21
CA LYS A 10 12.35 -1.37 7.08
C LYS A 10 11.75 -1.94 5.79
N THR A 11 10.77 -2.82 5.91
CA THR A 11 10.15 -3.51 4.76
C THR A 11 8.64 -3.52 4.88
N ILE A 12 7.96 -3.51 3.73
CA ILE A 12 6.51 -3.72 3.63
C ILE A 12 6.26 -5.22 3.85
N ALA A 13 5.49 -5.56 4.89
CA ALA A 13 5.05 -6.92 5.13
C ALA A 13 4.00 -7.35 4.07
N PRO A 14 4.00 -8.62 3.63
CA PRO A 14 3.10 -9.11 2.58
C PRO A 14 1.61 -9.00 2.96
N ILE A 15 1.29 -8.94 4.25
CA ILE A 15 -0.09 -8.75 4.75
C ILE A 15 -0.70 -7.40 4.34
N PHE A 16 0.13 -6.37 4.09
CA PHE A 16 -0.38 -5.05 3.69
C PHE A 16 -1.04 -5.06 2.31
N GLU A 17 -0.67 -5.99 1.44
CA GLU A 17 -1.33 -6.20 0.15
C GLU A 17 -2.77 -6.70 0.34
N ALA A 18 -2.95 -7.75 1.15
CA ALA A 18 -4.27 -8.29 1.47
C ALA A 18 -5.16 -7.23 2.15
N GLN A 19 -4.61 -6.46 3.10
CA GLN A 19 -5.33 -5.37 3.76
C GLN A 19 -5.75 -4.28 2.77
N THR A 20 -4.86 -3.86 1.86
CA THR A 20 -5.16 -2.84 0.85
C THR A 20 -6.29 -3.31 -0.06
N LEU A 21 -6.26 -4.56 -0.52
CA LEU A 21 -7.34 -5.12 -1.33
C LEU A 21 -8.67 -5.19 -0.56
N THR A 22 -8.65 -5.52 0.74
CA THR A 22 -9.85 -5.49 1.58
C THR A 22 -10.41 -4.07 1.71
N TYR A 23 -9.58 -3.08 2.00
CA TYR A 23 -10.04 -1.69 2.10
C TYR A 23 -10.59 -1.18 0.77
N MET A 24 -9.92 -1.47 -0.34
CA MET A 24 -10.43 -1.11 -1.68
C MET A 24 -11.80 -1.70 -1.98
N LYS A 25 -12.09 -2.93 -1.52
CA LYS A 25 -13.42 -3.55 -1.65
C LYS A 25 -14.47 -2.84 -0.79
N LEU A 26 -14.11 -2.38 0.41
CA LEU A 26 -15.03 -1.71 1.32
C LEU A 26 -15.43 -0.30 0.85
N ILE A 27 -14.50 0.42 0.21
CA ILE A 27 -14.72 1.80 -0.23
C ILE A 27 -15.00 1.91 -1.73
N GLU A 28 -15.13 0.79 -2.43
CA GLU A 28 -15.34 0.75 -3.89
C GLU A 28 -14.29 1.59 -4.66
N ALA A 29 -13.01 1.46 -4.26
CA ALA A 29 -11.92 2.15 -4.93
C ALA A 29 -11.33 1.29 -6.07
N PRO A 30 -11.11 1.87 -7.27
CA PRO A 30 -10.53 1.15 -8.41
C PRO A 30 -9.05 0.80 -8.23
N GLN A 31 -8.32 1.60 -7.46
CA GLN A 31 -6.88 1.50 -7.33
C GLN A 31 -6.41 1.68 -5.88
N GLY A 32 -5.44 0.85 -5.47
CA GLY A 32 -4.76 0.95 -4.18
C GLY A 32 -3.27 1.25 -4.37
N LEU A 33 -2.70 1.97 -3.40
CA LEU A 33 -1.29 2.35 -3.37
C LEU A 33 -0.71 2.06 -1.98
N ILE A 34 0.39 1.30 -1.95
CA ILE A 34 1.17 1.07 -0.73
C ILE A 34 2.47 1.86 -0.85
N LEU A 35 2.77 2.71 0.13
CA LEU A 35 3.98 3.52 0.18
C LEU A 35 4.88 3.08 1.33
N ASN A 36 6.11 2.70 1.01
CA ASN A 36 7.17 2.59 2.03
C ASN A 36 7.86 3.94 2.14
N PHE A 37 7.87 4.56 3.32
CA PHE A 37 8.66 5.78 3.56
C PHE A 37 10.04 5.48 4.13
N ASN A 38 10.34 4.22 4.44
CA ASN A 38 11.64 3.76 4.92
C ASN A 38 12.46 3.17 3.76
N CYS A 39 12.63 3.94 2.69
CA CYS A 39 13.38 3.56 1.50
C CYS A 39 14.30 4.70 1.04
N VAL A 40 15.37 4.37 0.31
CA VAL A 40 16.33 5.37 -0.17
C VAL A 40 15.73 6.18 -1.32
N ASN A 41 14.92 5.54 -2.17
CA ASN A 41 14.23 6.21 -3.25
C ASN A 41 12.81 5.69 -3.41
N ILE A 42 11.86 6.58 -3.07
CA ILE A 42 10.42 6.35 -3.16
C ILE A 42 10.04 6.00 -4.60
N PHE A 43 10.51 6.72 -5.63
CA PHE A 43 10.08 6.48 -7.01
C PHE A 43 10.49 5.12 -7.57
N SER A 44 11.66 4.61 -7.19
CA SER A 44 12.12 3.29 -7.63
C SER A 44 11.49 2.14 -6.83
N GLU A 45 11.07 2.39 -5.59
CA GLU A 45 10.56 1.35 -4.68
C GLU A 45 9.02 1.37 -4.54
N VAL A 46 8.33 2.40 -5.05
CA VAL A 46 6.88 2.61 -4.85
C VAL A 46 5.96 1.83 -5.77
N GLN A 47 6.43 1.22 -6.85
CA GLN A 47 5.48 0.78 -7.88
C GLN A 47 4.92 -0.64 -7.64
N ARG A 48 4.10 -0.79 -6.58
CA ARG A 48 3.03 -1.80 -6.58
C ARG A 48 1.67 -1.10 -6.58
N LYS A 49 1.15 -0.88 -7.79
CA LYS A 49 -0.24 -0.48 -8.00
C LYS A 49 -1.09 -1.75 -7.98
N PHE A 50 -2.13 -1.75 -7.17
CA PHE A 50 -3.07 -2.87 -7.11
C PHE A 50 -4.39 -2.43 -7.73
N ILE A 51 -4.92 -3.29 -8.61
CA ILE A 51 -6.29 -3.22 -9.13
C ILE A 51 -7.02 -4.39 -8.49
N ASN A 52 -8.12 -4.12 -7.80
CA ASN A 52 -8.91 -5.19 -7.21
C ASN A 52 -9.72 -5.91 -8.31
N ASP A 53 -10.28 -7.08 -7.98
CA ASP A 53 -11.06 -7.86 -8.96
C ASP A 53 -12.37 -7.17 -9.40
N PHE A 54 -12.86 -6.19 -8.62
CA PHE A 54 -14.09 -5.43 -8.93
C PHE A 54 -13.90 -4.49 -10.13
N TYR A 55 -12.70 -3.93 -10.28
CA TYR A 55 -12.38 -2.95 -11.32
C TYR A 55 -11.46 -3.52 -12.41
N ARG A 56 -11.16 -4.84 -12.38
CA ARG A 56 -10.30 -5.51 -13.37
C ARG A 56 -10.88 -5.50 -14.79
N PHE A 57 -12.21 -5.37 -14.93
CA PHE A 57 -12.92 -5.42 -16.21
C PHE A 57 -13.51 -4.08 -16.64
N LEU A 58 -13.17 -2.98 -15.97
CA LEU A 58 -13.47 -1.65 -16.50
C LEU A 58 -12.43 -1.37 -17.59
N GLU A 59 -12.75 -1.78 -18.81
CA GLU A 59 -12.05 -1.30 -20.02
C GLU A 59 -12.24 0.22 -20.14
N ASP A 60 -11.21 0.90 -20.66
CA ASP A 60 -11.13 2.37 -20.83
C ASP A 60 -12.31 2.99 -21.60
#